data_AF-A0AAD4XTR5-F1
#
_entry.id   AF-A0AAD4XTR5-F1
#
_cell.length_a   1.000
_cell.length_b   1.000
_cell.length_c   1.000
_cell.angle_alpha   90.00
_cell.angle_beta   90.00
_cell.angle_gamma   90.00
#
_symmetry.space_group_name_H-M   'P 1'
#
loop_
_entity.id
_entity.type
_entity.pdbx_description
1 polymer ?
#
loop_
_entity_poly.entity_id
_entity_poly.type
_entity_poly.pdbx_seq_one_letter_code
_entity_poly.pdbx_strand_id
1 'polypeptide(L)'
;MTHVIVPGNVVRWEFSNPKRFIWSREFLWQEGHTAFATKEEADEQVLEVFELYRRIFEEFLANEKFVRALYTTSVEAFVPNAGRGIQGATSHCLGQNCAKMFDIIFENEKGEKGLVWQNSWAYSTRTIGVMVMVHGDDKGLVLPPKVAPVQVIVIPVPFKDADNTQAICDASGFRAETDLRDNYSPGVPLRIEIGPKDMAKNQVGVVRRDNGAKEDISRI
;
A
#
# COMPACT_ATOMS: atom_id res chain seq x y z
N MET A 1 3.35 -27.78 8.77
CA MET A 1 3.18 -26.60 7.90
C MET A 1 4.46 -25.78 7.94
N THR A 2 5.12 -25.59 6.81
CA THR A 2 6.34 -24.76 6.72
C THR A 2 6.00 -23.50 5.93
N HIS A 3 6.35 -22.33 6.49
CA HIS A 3 6.18 -21.04 5.84
C HIS A 3 7.55 -20.44 5.58
N VAL A 4 7.78 -20.00 4.35
CA VAL A 4 8.94 -19.18 4.02
C VAL A 4 8.43 -17.89 3.41
N ILE A 5 8.71 -16.77 4.08
CA ILE A 5 8.40 -15.42 3.60
C ILE A 5 9.73 -14.73 3.35
N VAL A 6 9.97 -14.31 2.11
CA VAL A 6 11.22 -13.67 1.72
C VAL A 6 10.92 -12.27 1.19
N PRO A 7 11.30 -11.20 1.91
CA PRO A 7 11.44 -9.89 1.31
C PRO A 7 12.71 -9.86 0.46
N GLY A 8 12.64 -9.30 -0.74
CA GLY A 8 13.81 -9.23 -1.62
C GLY A 8 13.60 -8.36 -2.85
N ASN A 9 14.66 -8.21 -3.64
CA ASN A 9 14.62 -7.62 -4.96
C ASN A 9 14.61 -8.73 -6.03
N VAL A 10 13.84 -8.50 -7.10
CA VAL A 10 13.86 -9.36 -8.29
C VAL A 10 14.32 -8.56 -9.47
N VAL A 11 15.23 -9.14 -10.25
CA VAL A 11 15.63 -8.61 -11.54
C VAL A 11 14.97 -9.42 -12.65
N ARG A 12 14.16 -8.77 -13.48
CA ARG A 12 13.59 -9.34 -14.71
C ARG A 12 13.97 -8.45 -15.88
N TRP A 13 14.54 -9.05 -16.92
CA TRP A 13 14.84 -8.34 -18.16
C TRP A 13 13.58 -8.16 -19.01
N GLU A 14 12.69 -7.30 -18.54
CA GLU A 14 11.43 -7.01 -19.22
C GLU A 14 11.68 -6.37 -20.59
N PHE A 15 11.09 -6.97 -21.64
CA PHE A 15 11.15 -6.48 -23.02
C PHE A 15 10.14 -5.35 -23.28
N SER A 16 9.07 -5.29 -22.47
CA SER A 16 8.07 -4.24 -22.54
C SER A 16 8.63 -2.89 -22.10
N ASN A 17 8.03 -1.79 -22.57
CA ASN A 17 8.46 -0.46 -22.18
C ASN A 17 8.31 -0.26 -20.65
N PRO A 18 9.40 0.05 -19.92
CA PRO A 18 9.35 0.16 -18.48
C PRO A 18 8.49 1.34 -18.04
N LYS A 19 7.67 1.11 -17.03
CA LYS A 19 6.86 2.14 -16.35
C LYS A 19 7.23 2.11 -14.87
N ARG A 20 7.62 3.26 -14.31
CA ARG A 20 8.02 3.37 -12.89
C ARG A 20 6.96 2.71 -12.00
N PHE A 21 7.41 1.90 -11.04
CA PHE A 21 6.62 1.02 -10.17
C PHE A 21 5.85 -0.12 -10.87
N ILE A 22 5.19 0.13 -12.02
CA ILE A 22 4.30 -0.84 -12.66
C ILE A 22 5.06 -1.97 -13.37
N TRP A 23 6.07 -1.59 -14.15
CA TRP A 23 6.95 -2.49 -14.89
C TRP A 23 8.37 -1.93 -14.83
N SER A 24 9.12 -2.30 -13.79
CA SER A 24 10.54 -2.02 -13.68
C SER A 24 11.35 -3.31 -13.85
N ARG A 25 12.60 -3.17 -14.31
CA ARG A 25 13.52 -4.31 -14.46
C ARG A 25 14.01 -4.84 -13.12
N GLU A 26 14.12 -3.96 -12.14
CA GLU A 26 14.34 -4.32 -10.74
C GLU A 26 13.16 -3.80 -9.92
N PHE A 27 12.61 -4.63 -9.06
CA PHE A 27 11.54 -4.24 -8.13
C PHE A 27 11.68 -4.97 -6.81
N LEU A 28 11.27 -4.29 -5.74
CA LEU A 28 11.13 -4.93 -4.44
C LEU A 28 9.82 -5.71 -4.43
N TRP A 29 9.88 -6.91 -3.89
CA TRP A 29 8.72 -7.75 -3.71
C TRP A 29 8.80 -8.54 -2.41
N GLN A 30 7.67 -9.10 -2.05
CA GLN A 30 7.60 -10.17 -1.09
C GLN A 30 7.10 -11.41 -1.84
N GLU A 31 7.77 -12.54 -1.61
CA GLU A 31 7.30 -13.84 -2.05
C GLU A 31 7.13 -14.76 -0.84
N GLY A 32 6.06 -15.55 -0.87
CA GLY A 32 5.72 -16.51 0.15
C GLY A 32 5.56 -17.87 -0.48
N HIS A 33 6.17 -18.88 0.11
CA HIS A 33 6.09 -20.27 -0.32
C HIS A 33 5.77 -21.15 0.87
N THR A 34 4.77 -22.01 0.71
CA THR A 34 4.27 -22.88 1.78
C THR A 34 4.07 -24.30 1.28
N ALA A 35 4.15 -25.25 2.20
CA ALA A 35 3.94 -26.66 1.94
C ALA A 35 3.04 -27.28 3.02
N PHE A 36 2.04 -28.03 2.57
CA PHE A 36 0.95 -28.63 3.33
C PHE A 36 0.84 -30.12 3.09
N ALA A 37 0.28 -30.83 4.07
CA ALA A 37 0.00 -32.25 3.95
C ALA A 37 -1.28 -32.49 3.12
N THR A 38 -2.27 -31.61 3.24
CA THR A 38 -3.59 -31.74 2.61
C THR A 38 -3.90 -30.60 1.65
N LYS A 39 -4.83 -30.85 0.72
CA LYS A 39 -5.30 -29.84 -0.24
C LYS A 39 -6.15 -28.78 0.47
N GLU A 40 -6.91 -29.19 1.47
CA GLU A 40 -7.83 -28.35 2.22
C GLU A 40 -7.08 -27.24 2.96
N GLU A 41 -5.99 -27.57 3.66
CA GLU A 41 -5.13 -26.57 4.31
C GLU A 41 -4.48 -25.62 3.29
N ALA A 42 -4.08 -26.15 2.13
CA ALA A 42 -3.50 -25.33 1.06
C ALA A 42 -4.54 -24.34 0.50
N ASP A 43 -5.77 -24.80 0.22
CA ASP A 43 -6.83 -23.96 -0.31
C ASP A 43 -7.27 -22.89 0.71
N GLU A 44 -7.29 -23.20 2.01
CA GLU A 44 -7.59 -22.23 3.08
C GLU A 44 -6.58 -21.08 3.08
N GLN A 45 -5.28 -21.39 3.09
CA GLN A 45 -4.25 -20.35 3.11
C GLN A 45 -4.26 -19.47 1.86
N VAL A 46 -4.55 -20.02 0.67
CA VAL A 46 -4.65 -19.21 -0.55
C VAL A 46 -5.67 -18.09 -0.38
N LEU A 47 -6.78 -18.37 0.30
CA LEU A 47 -7.84 -17.40 0.58
C LEU A 47 -7.47 -16.44 1.71
N GLU A 48 -6.80 -16.90 2.77
CA GLU A 48 -6.29 -16.03 3.83
C GLU A 48 -5.31 -14.99 3.28
N VAL A 49 -4.35 -15.41 2.45
CA VAL A 49 -3.37 -14.49 1.85
C VAL A 49 -4.03 -13.54 0.86
N PHE A 50 -4.98 -14.03 0.07
CA PHE A 50 -5.79 -13.17 -0.81
C PHE A 50 -6.51 -12.08 -0.01
N GLU A 51 -7.09 -12.44 1.14
CA GLU A 51 -7.77 -11.50 2.02
C GLU A 51 -6.80 -10.48 2.63
N LEU A 52 -5.59 -10.91 3.03
CA LEU A 52 -4.54 -9.98 3.47
C LEU A 52 -4.18 -8.96 2.38
N TYR A 53 -4.03 -9.39 1.13
CA TYR A 53 -3.77 -8.48 0.03
C TYR A 53 -4.95 -7.55 -0.26
N ARG A 54 -6.18 -8.06 -0.23
CA ARG A 54 -7.38 -7.22 -0.34
C ARG A 54 -7.39 -6.12 0.72
N ARG A 55 -7.11 -6.47 1.98
CA ARG A 55 -7.02 -5.51 3.10
C ARG A 55 -5.93 -4.48 2.90
N ILE A 56 -4.76 -4.84 2.35
CA ILE A 56 -3.73 -3.84 2.00
C ILE A 56 -4.29 -2.82 1.01
N PHE A 57 -4.94 -3.28 -0.06
CA PHE A 57 -5.46 -2.39 -1.10
C PHE A 57 -6.63 -1.53 -0.62
N GLU A 58 -7.57 -2.10 0.13
CA GLU A 58 -8.75 -1.37 0.59
C GLU A 58 -8.46 -0.53 1.84
N GLU A 59 -7.89 -1.14 2.88
CA GLU A 59 -7.75 -0.48 4.18
C GLU A 59 -6.59 0.50 4.19
N PHE A 60 -5.49 0.24 3.48
CA PHE A 60 -4.29 1.09 3.50
C PHE A 60 -4.17 1.97 2.26
N LEU A 61 -4.48 1.42 1.08
CA LEU A 61 -4.38 2.16 -0.19
C LEU A 61 -5.71 2.80 -0.64
N ALA A 62 -6.82 2.59 0.07
CA ALA A 62 -8.13 3.16 -0.24
C ALA A 62 -8.62 2.90 -1.69
N ASN A 63 -8.31 1.73 -2.25
CA ASN A 63 -8.77 1.33 -3.58
C ASN A 63 -10.09 0.55 -3.49
N GLU A 64 -11.13 0.97 -4.22
CA GLU A 64 -12.44 0.29 -4.20
C GLU A 64 -12.64 -0.61 -5.42
N LYS A 65 -12.95 -1.89 -5.15
CA LYS A 65 -13.39 -2.99 -6.05
C LYS A 65 -12.29 -3.93 -6.57
N PHE A 66 -12.51 -5.22 -6.33
CA PHE A 66 -11.65 -6.34 -6.76
C PHE A 66 -12.48 -7.54 -7.25
N VAL A 67 -11.97 -8.26 -8.25
CA VAL A 67 -12.59 -9.46 -8.84
C VAL A 67 -11.83 -10.71 -8.39
N ARG A 68 -12.54 -11.76 -7.98
CA ARG A 68 -11.98 -13.04 -7.50
C ARG A 68 -11.98 -14.10 -8.60
N ALA A 69 -10.92 -14.91 -8.70
CA ALA A 69 -10.85 -16.09 -9.56
C ALA A 69 -10.44 -17.36 -8.77
N LEU A 70 -10.83 -18.56 -9.25
CA LEU A 70 -10.92 -19.79 -8.45
C LEU A 70 -9.61 -20.60 -8.28
N TYR A 71 -8.68 -20.58 -9.26
CA TYR A 71 -7.42 -21.37 -9.23
C TYR A 71 -6.14 -20.52 -9.16
N THR A 72 -6.28 -19.21 -9.35
CA THR A 72 -5.30 -18.18 -9.00
C THR A 72 -6.15 -17.01 -8.54
N THR A 73 -5.98 -16.62 -7.28
CA THR A 73 -6.68 -15.47 -6.73
C THR A 73 -5.80 -14.25 -6.94
N SER A 74 -6.33 -13.22 -7.58
CA SER A 74 -5.62 -11.98 -7.83
C SER A 74 -6.41 -10.78 -7.35
N VAL A 75 -5.68 -9.76 -6.92
CA VAL A 75 -6.24 -8.46 -6.54
C VAL A 75 -6.06 -7.55 -7.76
N GLU A 76 -7.14 -7.30 -8.50
CA GLU A 76 -7.18 -6.46 -9.70
C GLU A 76 -7.64 -5.02 -9.42
N ALA A 77 -6.80 -4.02 -9.68
CA ALA A 77 -7.19 -2.61 -9.60
C ALA A 77 -7.55 -2.06 -10.99
N PHE A 78 -8.49 -1.13 -11.07
CA PHE A 78 -8.81 -0.41 -12.30
C PHE A 78 -8.27 1.01 -12.25
N VAL A 79 -7.58 1.44 -13.31
CA VAL A 79 -7.07 2.81 -13.45
C VAL A 79 -8.01 3.59 -14.39
N PRO A 80 -8.88 4.48 -13.87
CA PRO A 80 -9.91 5.14 -14.68
C PRO A 80 -9.32 5.96 -15.83
N ASN A 81 -8.30 6.76 -15.55
CA ASN A 81 -7.67 7.66 -16.54
C ASN A 81 -7.03 6.92 -17.71
N ALA A 82 -6.60 5.67 -17.50
CA ALA A 82 -6.00 4.84 -18.53
C ALA A 82 -6.98 3.85 -19.17
N GLY A 83 -8.17 3.67 -18.57
CA GLY A 83 -9.15 2.65 -18.97
C GLY A 83 -8.61 1.22 -18.89
N ARG A 84 -7.68 0.92 -17.98
CA ARG A 84 -6.96 -0.37 -17.91
C ARG A 84 -7.05 -0.99 -16.52
N GLY A 85 -7.27 -2.30 -16.48
CA GLY A 85 -7.07 -3.14 -15.30
C GLY A 85 -5.59 -3.44 -15.07
N ILE A 86 -5.18 -3.55 -13.82
CA ILE A 86 -3.83 -3.86 -13.38
C ILE A 86 -3.87 -4.83 -12.21
N GLN A 87 -3.20 -5.97 -12.36
CA GLN A 87 -3.00 -6.92 -11.28
C GLN A 87 -2.03 -6.36 -10.23
N GLY A 88 -2.53 -6.23 -9.01
CA GLY A 88 -1.83 -5.67 -7.85
C GLY A 88 -1.11 -6.71 -6.98
N ALA A 89 -1.72 -7.88 -6.77
CA ALA A 89 -1.15 -9.00 -6.02
C ALA A 89 -1.73 -10.34 -6.50
N THR A 90 -1.08 -11.44 -6.13
CA THR A 90 -1.47 -12.79 -6.56
C THR A 90 -1.22 -13.84 -5.48
N SER A 91 -2.11 -14.83 -5.39
CA SER A 91 -2.00 -16.00 -4.54
C SER A 91 -2.41 -17.25 -5.33
N HIS A 92 -1.56 -18.27 -5.32
CA HIS A 92 -1.64 -19.45 -6.17
C HIS A 92 -1.68 -20.73 -5.33
N CYS A 93 -2.62 -21.61 -5.64
CA CYS A 93 -2.54 -23.02 -5.30
C CYS A 93 -1.74 -23.73 -6.40
N LEU A 94 -0.50 -24.15 -6.10
CA LEU A 94 0.39 -24.82 -7.07
C LEU A 94 0.08 -26.33 -7.17
N GLY A 95 -0.74 -26.85 -6.25
CA GLY A 95 -1.01 -28.27 -6.12
C GLY A 95 0.26 -29.03 -5.76
N GLN A 96 0.47 -30.18 -6.43
CA GLN A 96 1.61 -31.06 -6.21
C GLN A 96 2.59 -31.06 -7.40
N ASN A 97 2.45 -30.15 -8.36
CA ASN A 97 3.26 -30.17 -9.59
C ASN A 97 4.74 -29.88 -9.29
N CYS A 98 5.01 -28.84 -8.49
CA CYS A 98 6.36 -28.51 -8.04
C CYS A 98 6.91 -29.63 -7.13
N ALA A 99 6.10 -30.18 -6.23
CA ALA A 99 6.49 -31.29 -5.37
C ALA A 99 6.94 -32.52 -6.16
N LYS A 100 6.25 -32.87 -7.25
CA LYS A 100 6.66 -33.96 -8.15
C LYS A 100 7.97 -33.66 -8.88
N MET A 101 8.18 -32.42 -9.32
CA MET A 101 9.36 -32.03 -10.08
C MET A 101 10.63 -31.98 -9.21
N PHE A 102 10.49 -31.55 -7.96
CA PHE A 102 11.60 -31.37 -7.01
C PHE A 102 11.70 -32.47 -5.94
N ASP A 103 10.91 -33.55 -6.07
CA ASP A 103 10.82 -34.67 -5.14
C ASP A 103 10.59 -34.23 -3.67
N ILE A 104 9.64 -33.31 -3.48
CA ILE A 104 9.30 -32.77 -2.16
C ILE A 104 8.24 -33.66 -1.52
N ILE A 105 8.69 -34.54 -0.64
CA ILE A 105 7.86 -35.51 0.06
C ILE A 105 7.84 -35.24 1.58
N PHE A 106 6.80 -35.70 2.23
CA PHE A 106 6.70 -35.78 3.69
C PHE A 106 6.33 -37.20 4.11
N GLU A 107 6.67 -37.55 5.35
CA GLU A 107 6.23 -38.79 5.99
C GLU A 107 5.08 -38.46 6.93
N ASN A 108 3.94 -39.14 6.80
CA ASN A 108 2.80 -38.94 7.67
C ASN A 108 2.96 -39.70 9.00
N GLU A 109 2.02 -39.52 9.94
CA GLU A 109 2.06 -40.20 11.25
C GLU A 109 2.01 -41.74 11.16
N LYS A 110 1.62 -42.29 10.01
CA LYS A 110 1.58 -43.74 9.73
C LYS A 110 2.86 -44.26 9.06
N GLY A 111 3.85 -43.40 8.84
CA GLY A 111 5.10 -43.75 8.14
C GLY A 111 4.97 -43.81 6.61
N GLU A 112 3.84 -43.37 6.05
CA GLU A 112 3.62 -43.37 4.61
C GLU A 112 4.17 -42.07 3.99
N LYS A 113 4.82 -42.20 2.84
CA LYS A 113 5.33 -41.06 2.08
C LYS A 113 4.22 -40.43 1.25
N GLY A 114 4.04 -39.12 1.37
CA GLY A 114 3.12 -38.31 0.59
C GLY A 114 3.80 -37.13 -0.10
N LEU A 115 3.23 -36.66 -1.20
CA LEU A 115 3.65 -35.42 -1.85
C LEU A 115 2.99 -34.22 -1.17
N VAL A 116 3.75 -33.15 -0.95
CA VAL A 116 3.22 -31.93 -0.35
C VAL A 116 2.34 -31.14 -1.32
N TRP A 117 1.33 -30.47 -0.80
CA TRP A 117 0.56 -29.43 -1.48
C TRP A 117 1.22 -28.09 -1.28
N GLN A 118 1.45 -27.33 -2.34
CA GLN A 118 2.21 -26.08 -2.26
C GLN A 118 1.38 -24.87 -2.69
N ASN A 119 1.65 -23.74 -2.05
CA ASN A 119 1.17 -22.44 -2.50
C ASN A 119 2.34 -21.50 -2.73
N SER A 120 2.12 -20.52 -3.61
CA SER A 120 2.98 -19.34 -3.72
C SER A 120 2.15 -18.09 -3.84
N TRP A 121 2.66 -16.99 -3.31
CA TRP A 121 1.95 -15.71 -3.31
C TRP A 121 2.94 -14.57 -3.28
N ALA A 122 2.58 -13.46 -3.92
CA ALA A 122 3.45 -12.30 -4.02
C ALA A 122 2.69 -10.98 -4.20
N TYR A 123 3.31 -9.92 -3.71
CA TYR A 123 3.00 -8.54 -4.06
C TYR A 123 4.31 -7.75 -4.17
N SER A 124 4.28 -6.62 -4.88
CA SER A 124 5.49 -5.83 -5.15
C SER A 124 5.25 -4.33 -5.05
N THR A 125 6.30 -3.54 -5.25
CA THR A 125 6.22 -2.07 -5.35
C THR A 125 5.28 -1.57 -6.45
N ARG A 126 4.77 -2.45 -7.32
CA ARG A 126 3.66 -2.12 -8.23
C ARG A 126 2.46 -1.54 -7.49
N THR A 127 2.18 -1.98 -6.27
CA THR A 127 1.07 -1.47 -5.45
C THR A 127 1.15 0.04 -5.23
N ILE A 128 2.36 0.59 -5.06
CA ILE A 128 2.62 2.04 -4.95
C ILE A 128 2.23 2.74 -6.26
N GLY A 129 2.65 2.18 -7.39
CA GLY A 129 2.30 2.73 -8.71
C GLY A 129 0.78 2.74 -8.94
N VAL A 130 0.10 1.66 -8.56
CA VAL A 130 -1.37 1.57 -8.65
C VAL A 130 -2.02 2.67 -7.81
N MET A 131 -1.63 2.82 -6.54
CA MET A 131 -2.15 3.87 -5.65
C MET A 131 -1.96 5.27 -6.26
N VAL A 132 -0.77 5.57 -6.80
CA VAL A 132 -0.48 6.87 -7.44
C VAL A 132 -1.39 7.12 -8.64
N MET A 133 -1.64 6.11 -9.48
CA MET A 133 -2.51 6.25 -10.66
C MET A 133 -4.00 6.32 -10.33
N VAL A 134 -4.43 5.71 -9.22
CA VAL A 134 -5.83 5.71 -8.79
C VAL A 134 -6.21 7.05 -8.16
N HIS A 135 -5.35 7.58 -7.28
CA HIS A 135 -5.67 8.78 -6.49
C HIS A 135 -5.12 10.08 -7.06
N GLY A 136 -4.07 10.02 -7.89
CA GLY A 136 -3.41 11.21 -8.43
C GLY A 136 -4.35 12.08 -9.28
N ASP A 137 -4.16 13.39 -9.19
CA ASP A 137 -4.91 14.40 -9.96
C ASP A 137 -3.95 15.38 -10.67
N ASP A 138 -4.51 16.42 -11.30
CA ASP A 138 -3.73 17.44 -12.03
C ASP A 138 -2.78 18.26 -11.14
N LYS A 139 -3.00 18.28 -9.82
CA LYS A 139 -2.12 18.93 -8.83
C LYS A 139 -1.02 18.00 -8.32
N GLY A 140 -1.01 16.74 -8.77
CA GLY A 140 0.01 15.74 -8.48
C GLY A 140 -0.49 14.65 -7.54
N LEU A 141 0.37 14.21 -6.62
CA LEU A 141 0.07 13.10 -5.71
C LEU A 141 -1.12 13.42 -4.79
N VAL A 142 -1.94 12.42 -4.52
CA VAL A 142 -2.92 12.37 -3.44
C VAL A 142 -2.68 11.06 -2.71
N LEU A 143 -2.14 11.12 -1.49
CA LEU A 143 -1.75 9.93 -0.74
C LEU A 143 -2.81 9.58 0.31
N PRO A 144 -3.20 8.30 0.45
CA PRO A 144 -4.02 7.88 1.57
C PRO A 144 -3.30 8.14 2.92
N PRO A 145 -4.00 8.66 3.96
CA PRO A 145 -3.35 9.06 5.21
C PRO A 145 -2.58 7.96 5.94
N LYS A 146 -2.96 6.69 5.77
CA LYS A 146 -2.27 5.57 6.43
C LYS A 146 -0.87 5.31 5.87
N VAL A 147 -0.62 5.65 4.61
CA VAL A 147 0.66 5.41 3.92
C VAL A 147 1.41 6.69 3.58
N ALA A 148 0.79 7.87 3.73
CA ALA A 148 1.44 9.15 3.53
C ALA A 148 2.63 9.34 4.50
N PRO A 149 3.86 9.61 4.03
CA PRO A 149 5.01 9.83 4.92
C PRO A 149 4.75 10.96 5.91
N VAL A 150 4.21 12.07 5.41
CA VAL A 150 3.68 13.19 6.19
C VAL A 150 2.17 13.22 5.99
N GLN A 151 1.41 13.22 7.08
CA GLN A 151 -0.04 13.27 7.10
C GLN A 151 -0.55 14.71 7.16
N VAL A 152 0.14 15.56 7.92
CA VAL A 152 -0.24 16.94 8.19
C VAL A 152 0.95 17.84 7.91
N ILE A 153 0.77 18.88 7.09
CA ILE A 153 1.77 19.92 6.92
C ILE A 153 1.26 21.24 7.51
N VAL A 154 2.03 21.84 8.41
CA VAL A 154 1.71 23.12 9.05
C VAL A 154 2.45 24.23 8.32
N ILE A 155 1.70 25.20 7.79
CA ILE A 155 2.24 26.35 7.06
C ILE A 155 1.92 27.63 7.85
N PRO A 156 2.92 28.29 8.44
CA PRO A 156 2.73 29.61 9.02
C PRO A 156 2.61 30.67 7.93
N VAL A 157 1.58 31.50 8.00
CA VAL A 157 1.45 32.71 7.16
C VAL A 157 2.29 33.82 7.80
N PRO A 158 3.33 34.36 7.16
CA PRO A 158 4.40 35.13 7.80
C PRO A 158 3.96 36.04 8.95
N PHE A 159 4.39 35.73 10.18
CA PHE A 159 4.11 36.52 11.38
C PHE A 159 5.26 36.43 12.39
N LYS A 160 5.33 37.40 13.32
CA LYS A 160 6.44 37.57 14.27
C LYS A 160 6.69 36.36 15.21
N ASP A 161 5.71 35.48 15.39
CA ASP A 161 5.76 34.35 16.34
C ASP A 161 5.66 32.98 15.65
N ALA A 162 6.15 32.86 14.41
CA ALA A 162 6.12 31.61 13.63
C ALA A 162 6.84 30.43 14.30
N ASP A 163 7.75 30.70 15.24
CA ASP A 163 8.53 29.69 15.97
C ASP A 163 7.68 28.76 16.86
N ASN A 164 6.44 29.16 17.21
CA ASN A 164 5.56 28.37 18.07
C ASN A 164 4.77 27.27 17.32
N THR A 165 5.03 27.10 16.02
CA THR A 165 4.33 26.12 15.17
C THR A 165 4.83 24.69 15.34
N GLN A 166 6.10 24.49 15.72
CA GLN A 166 6.66 23.16 15.93
C GLN A 166 5.97 22.40 17.09
N ALA A 167 5.58 23.12 18.15
CA ALA A 167 4.84 22.55 19.27
C ALA A 167 3.46 21.97 18.87
N ILE A 168 2.89 22.44 17.75
CA ILE A 168 1.59 21.97 17.23
C ILE A 168 1.76 20.61 16.55
N CYS A 169 2.86 20.43 15.81
CA CYS A 169 3.20 19.17 15.15
C CYS A 169 3.38 18.05 16.18
N ASP A 170 4.15 18.33 17.24
CA ASP A 170 4.55 17.34 18.25
C ASP A 170 3.37 16.86 19.12
N ALA A 171 2.34 17.69 19.32
CA ALA A 171 1.17 17.38 20.14
C ALA A 171 0.05 16.64 19.39
N SER A 172 0.16 16.49 18.07
CA SER A 172 -0.98 16.11 17.20
C SER A 172 -1.25 14.59 17.14
N GLY A 173 -0.28 13.74 17.50
CA GLY A 173 -0.37 12.29 17.31
C GLY A 173 -0.33 11.84 15.83
N PHE A 174 -0.16 12.77 14.89
CA PHE A 174 -0.01 12.53 13.47
C PHE A 174 1.44 12.67 13.04
N ARG A 175 1.79 12.10 11.87
CA ARG A 175 3.06 12.41 11.19
C ARG A 175 2.97 13.83 10.62
N ALA A 176 3.37 14.82 11.43
CA ALA A 176 3.24 16.22 11.11
C ALA A 176 4.60 16.89 10.90
N GLU A 177 4.69 17.77 9.92
CA GLU A 177 5.88 18.58 9.66
C GLU A 177 5.50 20.05 9.46
N THR A 178 6.41 20.96 9.83
CA THR A 178 6.27 22.39 9.59
C THR A 178 6.96 22.74 8.28
N ASP A 179 6.24 23.35 7.33
CA ASP A 179 6.84 23.87 6.10
C ASP A 179 7.06 25.38 6.20
N LEU A 180 8.33 25.76 6.37
CA LEU A 180 8.77 27.16 6.38
C LEU A 180 9.19 27.65 4.99
N ARG A 181 9.11 26.81 3.96
CA ARG A 181 9.51 27.17 2.60
C ARG A 181 8.35 27.87 1.90
N ASP A 182 8.68 28.76 0.96
CA ASP A 182 7.69 29.42 0.10
C ASP A 182 7.07 28.47 -0.95
N ASN A 183 7.61 27.25 -1.09
CA ASN A 183 7.20 26.30 -2.13
C ASN A 183 6.14 25.30 -1.63
N TYR A 184 5.27 24.88 -2.54
CA TYR A 184 4.20 23.91 -2.30
C TYR A 184 4.74 22.49 -2.03
N SER A 185 4.30 21.87 -0.94
CA SER A 185 4.53 20.45 -0.62
C SER A 185 3.44 19.55 -1.23
N PRO A 186 3.72 18.79 -2.31
CA PRO A 186 2.71 18.00 -3.01
C PRO A 186 2.33 16.72 -2.24
N GLY A 187 1.03 16.44 -2.19
CA GLY A 187 0.50 15.12 -1.79
C GLY A 187 0.35 14.85 -0.30
N VAL A 188 0.64 15.82 0.57
CA VAL A 188 0.29 15.73 1.99
C VAL A 188 -1.23 15.77 2.15
N PRO A 189 -1.87 14.80 2.84
CA PRO A 189 -3.33 14.70 2.93
C PRO A 189 -4.02 15.93 3.53
N LEU A 190 -3.43 16.50 4.58
CA LEU A 190 -3.96 17.67 5.28
C LEU A 190 -2.92 18.78 5.34
N ARG A 191 -3.37 20.00 5.06
CA ARG A 191 -2.60 21.23 5.28
C ARG A 191 -3.27 22.07 6.34
N ILE A 192 -2.51 22.52 7.32
CA ILE A 192 -2.93 23.45 8.36
C ILE A 192 -2.28 24.80 8.07
N GLU A 193 -3.09 25.83 7.91
CA GLU A 193 -2.67 27.22 7.70
C GLU A 193 -2.86 27.99 9.00
N ILE A 194 -1.80 28.65 9.47
CA ILE A 194 -1.82 29.42 10.72
C ILE A 194 -1.39 30.85 10.45
N GLY A 195 -2.34 31.78 10.56
CA GLY A 195 -2.06 33.21 10.46
C GLY A 195 -2.37 33.98 11.75
N PRO A 196 -2.00 35.28 11.81
CA PRO A 196 -2.26 36.15 12.95
C PRO A 196 -3.75 36.22 13.34
N LYS A 197 -4.64 36.19 12.34
CA LYS A 197 -6.09 36.25 12.55
C LYS A 197 -6.62 34.97 13.19
N ASP A 198 -6.07 33.84 12.81
CA ASP A 198 -6.46 32.53 13.33
C ASP A 198 -5.96 32.35 14.76
N MET A 199 -4.73 32.81 15.04
CA MET A 199 -4.19 32.90 16.40
C MET A 199 -5.05 33.78 17.32
N ALA A 200 -5.49 34.96 16.85
CA ALA A 200 -6.34 35.85 17.64
C ALA A 200 -7.72 35.25 17.95
N LYS A 201 -8.21 34.35 17.11
CA LYS A 201 -9.49 33.64 17.27
C LYS A 201 -9.34 32.26 17.91
N ASN A 202 -8.13 31.87 18.29
CA ASN A 202 -7.80 30.53 18.77
C ASN A 202 -8.29 29.41 17.83
N GLN A 203 -8.06 29.56 16.53
CA GLN A 203 -8.46 28.62 15.48
C GLN A 203 -7.30 28.29 14.54
N VAL A 204 -7.48 27.29 13.68
CA VAL A 204 -6.59 26.96 12.56
C VAL A 204 -7.41 26.65 11.31
N GLY A 205 -6.91 27.07 10.14
CA GLY A 205 -7.52 26.70 8.86
C GLY A 205 -6.99 25.35 8.40
N VAL A 206 -7.87 24.39 8.12
CA VAL A 206 -7.49 23.06 7.64
C VAL A 206 -7.98 22.89 6.21
N VAL A 207 -7.08 22.44 5.33
CA VAL A 207 -7.36 22.20 3.91
C VAL A 207 -7.08 20.74 3.58
N ARG A 208 -8.08 20.07 3.00
CA ARG A 208 -7.99 18.70 2.50
C ARG A 208 -7.36 18.64 1.11
N ARG A 209 -6.46 17.69 0.88
CA ARG A 209 -5.76 17.54 -0.41
C ARG A 209 -6.62 16.97 -1.53
N ASP A 210 -7.49 16.02 -1.23
CA ASP A 210 -8.28 15.27 -2.21
C ASP A 210 -9.36 16.12 -2.88
N ASN A 211 -10.04 16.98 -2.13
CA ASN A 211 -11.16 17.79 -2.63
C ASN A 211 -10.95 19.30 -2.49
N GLY A 212 -9.90 19.75 -1.79
CA GLY A 212 -9.65 21.17 -1.54
C GLY A 212 -10.60 21.81 -0.53
N ALA A 213 -11.42 21.03 0.18
CA ALA A 213 -12.32 21.56 1.20
C ALA A 213 -11.53 22.23 2.32
N LYS A 214 -12.00 23.42 2.73
CA LYS A 214 -11.39 24.24 3.78
C LYS A 214 -12.36 24.39 4.95
N GLU A 215 -11.87 24.13 6.14
CA GLU A 215 -12.62 24.22 7.40
C GLU A 215 -11.78 24.93 8.46
N ASP A 216 -12.41 25.81 9.24
CA ASP A 216 -11.76 26.47 10.38
C ASP A 216 -12.08 25.66 11.64
N ILE A 217 -11.05 25.18 12.33
CA ILE A 217 -11.18 24.34 13.53
C ILE A 217 -10.65 25.11 14.74
N SER A 218 -11.44 25.17 15.81
CA SER A 218 -11.01 25.77 17.09
C SER A 218 -9.92 24.94 17.76
N ARG A 219 -8.91 25.61 18.33
CA ARG A 219 -7.86 24.98 19.12
C ARG A 219 -8.39 24.73 20.54
N ILE A 220 -8.23 23.51 21.03
CA ILE A 220 -8.57 23.11 22.41
C ILE A 220 -7.47 23.57 23.35
#